data_AF-A0A9E3SQH5-F1
#
_entry.id   AF-A0A9E3SQH5-F1
#
_cell.length_a   1.000
_cell.length_b   1.000
_cell.length_c   1.000
_cell.angle_alpha   90.00
_cell.angle_beta   90.00
_cell.angle_gamma   90.00
#
_symmetry.space_group_name_H-M   'P 1'
#
loop_
_entity.id
_entity.type
_entity.pdbx_description
1 polymer ?
#
loop_
_entity_poly.entity_id
_entity_poly.type
_entity_poly.pdbx_seq_one_letter_code
_entity_poly.pdbx_strand_id
1 'polypeptide(L)' 'MPSLGPTELIIILVIVLLLFGVGRVSRIGGELGSAVANFRRGLEEGGKKPATDDAQEPSKEKN' A
#
# COMPACT_ATOMS: atom_id res chain seq x y z
N MET A 1 -11.68 -18.58 -25.74
CA MET A 1 -11.61 -18.65 -24.27
C MET A 1 -11.68 -17.22 -23.76
N PRO A 2 -12.54 -16.87 -22.79
CA PRO A 2 -12.56 -15.52 -22.24
C PRO A 2 -11.20 -15.26 -21.57
N SER A 3 -10.40 -14.38 -22.15
CA SER A 3 -9.16 -13.90 -21.55
C SER A 3 -9.54 -12.81 -20.57
N LEU A 4 -9.20 -12.98 -19.29
CA LEU A 4 -9.31 -11.93 -18.30
C LEU A 4 -8.26 -10.86 -18.64
N GLY A 5 -8.66 -9.87 -19.43
CA GLY A 5 -7.82 -8.76 -19.82
C GLY A 5 -7.75 -7.71 -18.72
N PRO A 6 -6.87 -6.71 -18.90
CA PRO A 6 -6.78 -5.57 -18.00
C PRO A 6 -8.13 -4.86 -17.80
N THR A 7 -8.96 -4.81 -18.85
CA THR A 7 -10.29 -4.19 -18.81
C THR A 7 -11.25 -4.94 -17.89
N GLU A 8 -11.32 -6.27 -17.99
CA GLU A 8 -12.16 -7.10 -17.12
C GLU A 8 -11.73 -7.00 -15.65
N LEU A 9 -10.42 -6.96 -15.39
CA LEU A 9 -9.89 -6.78 -14.03
C LEU A 9 -10.30 -5.44 -13.43
N ILE A 10 -10.30 -4.36 -14.21
CA ILE A 10 -10.77 -3.04 -13.77
C ILE A 10 -12.26 -3.09 -13.40
N ILE A 11 -13.09 -3.74 -14.21
CA ILE A 11 -14.53 -3.87 -13.92
C ILE A 11 -14.75 -4.63 -12.60
N ILE A 12 -14.04 -5.75 -12.40
CA ILE A 12 -14.11 -6.52 -11.16
C ILE A 12 -13.65 -5.68 -9.97
N LEU A 13 -12.56 -4.94 -10.11
CA LEU A 13 -12.04 -4.06 -9.07
C LEU A 13 -13.07 -3.00 -8.66
N VAL A 14 -13.74 -2.38 -9.63
CA VAL A 14 -14.82 -1.40 -9.35
C VAL A 14 -15.95 -2.05 -8.57
N ILE A 15 -16.39 -3.26 -8.93
CA ILE A 15 -17.45 -3.97 -8.19
C ILE A 15 -17.01 -4.24 -6.75
N VAL A 16 -15.78 -4.72 -6.54
CA VAL A 16 -15.22 -4.96 -5.20
C VAL A 16 -15.18 -3.65 -4.39
N LEU A 17 -14.75 -2.55 -5.00
CA LEU A 17 -14.72 -1.25 -4.33
C LEU A 17 -16.13 -0.74 -3.97
N LEU A 18 -17.15 -1.04 -4.76
CA LEU A 18 -18.55 -0.69 -4.44
C LEU A 18 -19.10 -1.55 -3.29
N LEU A 19 -18.78 -2.85 -3.24
CA LEU A 19 -19.24 -3.76 -2.18
C LEU A 19 -18.57 -3.49 -0.83
N PHE A 20 -17.25 -3.31 -0.84
CA PHE A 20 -16.46 -3.14 0.39
C PHE A 20 -16.25 -1.67 0.76
N GLY A 21 -16.41 -0.76 -0.18
CA GLY A 21 -16.11 0.66 -0.03
C GLY A 21 -14.62 0.99 -0.19
N VAL A 22 -14.32 2.12 -0.81
CA VAL A 22 -12.94 2.60 -1.01
C VAL A 22 -12.18 2.82 0.30
N GLY A 23 -12.86 3.26 1.36
CA GLY A 23 -12.23 3.53 2.66
C GLY A 23 -11.72 2.27 3.37
N ARG A 24 -12.46 1.16 3.29
CA ARG A 24 -12.04 -0.11 3.90
C ARG A 24 -10.90 -0.74 3.12
N VAL A 25 -10.95 -0.70 1.79
CA VAL A 25 -9.87 -1.21 0.93
C VAL A 25 -8.59 -0.41 1.11
N SER A 26 -8.65 0.94 1.14
CA SER A 26 -7.46 1.77 1.37
C SER A 26 -6.86 1.59 2.76
N ARG A 27 -7.69 1.40 3.80
CA ARG A 27 -7.19 1.14 5.16
C ARG A 27 -6.41 -0.17 5.24
N ILE A 28 -6.98 -1.26 4.72
CA ILE A 28 -6.33 -2.58 4.69
C ILE A 28 -5.10 -2.53 3.79
N GLY A 29 -5.19 -1.88 2.62
CA GLY A 29 -4.07 -1.70 1.70
C GLY A 29 -2.93 -0.88 2.30
N GLY A 30 -3.23 0.13 3.11
CA GLY A 30 -2.22 0.91 3.83
C GLY A 30 -1.47 0.06 4.86
N GLU A 31 -2.19 -0.69 5.70
CA GLU A 31 -1.60 -1.57 6.72
C GLU A 31 -0.73 -2.68 6.08
N LEU A 32 -1.24 -3.32 5.02
CA LEU A 32 -0.49 -4.33 4.25
C LEU A 32 0.69 -3.72 3.49
N GLY A 33 0.52 -2.53 2.92
CA GLY A 33 1.55 -1.82 2.18
C GLY A 33 2.74 -1.46 3.05
N SER A 34 2.49 -0.93 4.25
CA SER A 34 3.54 -0.66 5.25
C SER A 34 4.24 -1.94 5.70
N ALA A 35 3.51 -3.04 5.93
CA ALA A 35 4.10 -4.32 6.29
C ALA A 35 5.00 -4.88 5.17
N VAL A 36 4.53 -4.84 3.91
CA VAL A 36 5.31 -5.27 2.75
C VAL A 36 6.51 -4.35 2.53
N ALA A 37 6.36 -3.03 2.70
CA ALA A 37 7.47 -2.08 2.58
C ALA A 37 8.57 -2.36 3.62
N ASN A 38 8.20 -2.61 4.88
CA ASN A 38 9.14 -2.97 5.93
C ASN A 38 9.77 -4.34 5.70
N PHE A 39 9.01 -5.30 5.17
CA PHE A 39 9.54 -6.62 4.78
C PHE A 39 10.58 -6.49 3.67
N ARG A 40 10.30 -5.68 2.63
CA ARG A 40 11.26 -5.40 1.56
C ARG A 40 12.50 -4.68 2.07
N ARG A 41 12.34 -3.67 2.92
CA ARG A 41 13.45 -2.96 3.59
C ARG A 41 14.32 -3.92 4.40
N GLY A 42 13.72 -4.84 5.18
CA GLY A 42 14.46 -5.83 5.95
C GLY A 42 15.23 -6.84 5.08
N LEU A 43 14.67 -7.23 3.92
CA LEU A 43 15.38 -8.07 2.95
C LEU A 43 16.55 -7.33 2.28
N GLU A 44 16.40 -6.02 2.02
CA GLU A 44 17.45 -5.18 1.43
C GLU A 44 18.54 -4.82 2.48
N GLU A 45 18.16 -4.56 3.73
CA GLU A 45 19.07 -4.26 4.85
C GLU A 45 19.91 -5.47 5.29
N GLY A 46 19.39 -6.69 5.10
CA GLY A 46 20.18 -7.92 5.24
C GLY A 46 21.42 -7.98 4.34
N GLY A 47 21.52 -7.09 3.34
CA GLY A 47 22.68 -6.95 2.46
C GLY A 47 23.48 -5.63 2.59
N LYS A 48 22.94 -4.55 3.17
CA LYS A 48 23.62 -3.24 3.34
C LYS A 48 22.99 -2.45 4.51
N LYS A 49 23.85 -1.85 5.35
CA LYS A 49 23.56 -0.99 6.52
C LYS A 49 22.39 0.02 6.35
N PRO A 50 21.75 0.45 7.46
CA PRO A 50 20.37 0.89 7.49
C PRO A 50 20.19 2.30 6.93
N ALA A 51 19.10 2.49 6.20
CA ALA A 51 18.59 3.80 5.82
C ALA A 51 17.35 4.09 6.68
N THR A 52 17.61 4.58 7.89
CA THR A 52 16.66 5.46 8.58
C THR A 52 16.39 6.67 7.68
N ASP A 53 15.21 6.74 7.07
CA ASP A 53 14.43 7.98 7.10
C ASP A 53 12.97 7.81 6.69
N ASP A 54 12.16 8.71 7.25
CA ASP A 54 10.84 9.18 6.85
C ASP A 54 9.62 8.25 6.99
N ALA A 55 8.87 8.46 8.07
CA ALA A 55 7.62 9.22 8.00
C ALA A 55 6.88 9.24 9.36
N GLN A 56 7.14 10.26 10.20
CA GLN A 56 6.12 11.04 10.91
C GLN A 56 6.75 12.07 11.86
N GLU A 57 6.92 13.29 11.37
CA GLU A 57 6.66 14.50 12.17
C GLU A 57 5.92 15.52 11.31
N PRO A 58 4.62 15.76 11.52
CA PRO A 58 4.07 17.07 11.32
C PRO A 58 4.15 17.79 12.66
N SER A 59 5.34 18.27 13.02
CA SER A 59 5.45 19.34 14.01
C SER A 59 4.93 20.63 13.38
N LYS A 60 3.60 20.81 13.41
CA LYS A 60 2.99 22.13 13.34
C LYS A 60 3.01 22.72 14.73
N GLU A 61 4.11 23.36 15.11
CA GLU A 61 4.10 24.39 16.13
C GLU A 61 5.24 25.37 15.90
N LYS A 62 4.90 26.62 15.53
CA LYS A 62 5.17 27.86 16.29
C LYS A 62 5.62 29.07 15.44
N ASN A 63 4.95 30.19 15.75
CA ASN A 63 5.26 31.62 15.52
C ASN A 63 4.98 32.20 14.14
#